data_AF-A0A971JQK4-F1
#
_entry.id   AF-A0A971JQK4-F1
#
_cell.length_a   1.000
_cell.length_b   1.000
_cell.length_c   1.000
_cell.angle_alpha   90.00
_cell.angle_beta   90.00
_cell.angle_gamma   90.00
#
_symmetry.space_group_name_H-M   'P 1'
#
loop_
_entity.id
_entity.type
_entity.pdbx_description
1 polymer ?
#
loop_
_entity_poly.entity_id
_entity_poly.type
_entity_poly.pdbx_seq_one_letter_code
_entity_poly.pdbx_strand_id
1 'polypeptide(L)'
;MKCKRCGTDNPKNKNVCKNCGAFLYDSTPRNRVQLTPKQKAEQRKSYFKGSAKGCLLVFLLMIAMFVVVVIFSFIFAKLITPADPGSTADSTNQTTISDVLQTD
;
A
#
# COMPACT_ATOMS: atom_id res chain seq x y z
N MET A 1 18.26 -42.43 5.10
CA MET A 1 17.91 -41.89 3.78
C MET A 1 19.19 -41.37 3.14
N LYS A 2 19.39 -41.70 1.88
CA LYS A 2 20.63 -41.40 1.16
C LYS A 2 20.56 -40.02 0.53
N CYS A 3 21.59 -39.20 0.71
CA CYS A 3 21.65 -37.88 0.12
C CYS A 3 21.74 -37.99 -1.41
N LYS A 4 20.85 -37.32 -2.14
CA LYS A 4 20.86 -37.29 -3.62
C LYS A 4 22.07 -36.55 -4.20
N ARG A 5 22.70 -35.65 -3.45
CA ARG A 5 23.88 -34.88 -3.91
C ARG A 5 25.20 -35.60 -3.68
N CYS A 6 25.47 -36.08 -2.47
CA CYS A 6 26.78 -36.64 -2.12
C CYS A 6 26.75 -38.13 -1.74
N GLY A 7 25.58 -38.77 -1.74
CA GLY A 7 25.45 -40.20 -1.44
C GLY A 7 25.62 -40.58 0.04
N THR A 8 25.86 -39.63 0.96
CA THR A 8 25.97 -39.95 2.39
C THR A 8 24.64 -40.47 2.96
N ASP A 9 24.73 -41.50 3.79
CA ASP A 9 23.59 -42.03 4.54
C ASP A 9 23.28 -41.20 5.79
N ASN A 10 22.03 -40.74 5.86
CA ASN A 10 21.53 -39.88 6.92
C ASN A 10 20.37 -40.53 7.69
N PRO A 11 20.17 -40.18 8.97
CA PRO A 11 19.00 -40.61 9.74
C PRO A 11 17.70 -40.12 9.07
N LYS A 12 16.59 -40.87 9.23
CA LYS A 12 15.30 -40.55 8.58
C LYS A 12 14.65 -39.23 9.05
N ASN A 13 15.07 -38.67 10.19
CA ASN A 13 14.50 -37.45 10.77
C ASN A 13 15.35 -36.17 10.54
N LYS A 14 16.34 -36.21 9.63
CA LYS A 14 17.15 -35.02 9.30
C LYS A 14 16.63 -34.38 8.01
N ASN A 15 16.47 -33.06 8.03
CA ASN A 15 16.06 -32.28 6.85
C ASN A 15 17.26 -31.83 6.00
N VAL A 16 18.45 -31.79 6.59
CA VAL A 16 19.71 -31.31 5.97
C VAL A 16 20.80 -32.37 6.06
N CYS A 17 21.59 -32.49 4.99
CA CYS A 17 22.68 -33.44 4.91
C CYS A 17 23.82 -33.08 5.89
N LYS A 18 24.19 -34.00 6.77
CA LYS A 18 25.33 -33.84 7.70
C LYS A 18 26.69 -33.64 7.04
N ASN A 19 26.86 -34.07 5.78
CA ASN A 19 28.16 -34.02 5.09
C ASN A 19 28.25 -32.83 4.13
N CYS A 20 27.26 -32.66 3.24
CA CYS A 20 27.31 -31.62 2.19
C CYS A 20 26.33 -30.47 2.38
N GLY A 21 25.51 -30.48 3.44
CA GLY A 21 24.52 -29.42 3.70
C GLY A 21 23.31 -29.40 2.76
N ALA A 22 23.17 -30.34 1.82
CA ALA A 22 22.02 -30.40 0.92
C ALA A 22 20.72 -30.77 1.66
N PHE A 23 19.59 -30.16 1.28
CA PHE A 23 18.28 -30.59 1.77
C PHE A 23 17.97 -32.02 1.31
N LEU A 24 17.46 -32.82 2.24
CA LEU A 24 17.13 -34.23 2.03
C LEU A 24 15.72 -34.43 1.46
N TYR A 25 14.87 -33.41 1.58
CA TYR A 25 13.55 -33.38 0.96
C TYR A 25 13.61 -32.69 -0.40
N ASP A 26 12.73 -33.11 -1.32
CA ASP A 26 12.54 -32.44 -2.59
C ASP A 26 11.57 -31.26 -2.40
N SER A 27 11.89 -30.10 -2.98
CA SER A 27 11.00 -28.92 -2.98
C SER A 27 9.82 -29.07 -3.95
N THR A 28 9.72 -30.21 -4.65
CA THR A 28 8.61 -30.45 -5.56
C THR A 28 7.27 -30.31 -4.83
N PRO A 29 6.25 -29.68 -5.45
CA PRO A 29 4.95 -29.48 -4.84
C PRO A 29 4.22 -30.79 -4.48
N ARG A 30 4.72 -31.94 -4.94
CA ARG A 30 4.29 -33.28 -4.55
C ARG A 30 4.59 -33.64 -3.09
N ASN A 31 5.49 -32.92 -2.41
CA ASN A 31 5.77 -33.09 -0.98
C ASN A 31 4.86 -32.23 -0.08
N ARG A 32 3.75 -31.71 -0.61
CA ARG A 32 2.67 -31.19 0.24
C ARG A 32 1.74 -32.35 0.55
N VAL A 33 1.33 -32.47 1.82
CA VAL A 33 0.21 -33.34 2.19
C VAL A 33 -0.97 -32.94 1.33
N GLN A 34 -1.48 -33.87 0.51
CA GLN A 34 -2.67 -33.64 -0.29
C GLN A 34 -3.84 -33.44 0.67
N LEU A 35 -4.35 -32.22 0.77
CA LEU A 35 -5.52 -31.96 1.58
C LEU A 35 -6.70 -32.76 1.03
N THR A 36 -7.45 -33.38 1.94
CA THR A 36 -8.73 -34.00 1.60
C THR A 36 -9.69 -32.94 1.04
N PRO A 37 -10.67 -33.33 0.20
CA PRO A 37 -11.68 -32.39 -0.32
C PRO A 37 -12.37 -31.58 0.78
N LYS A 38 -12.61 -32.21 1.94
CA LYS A 38 -13.19 -31.55 3.12
C LYS A 38 -12.28 -30.45 3.69
N GLN A 39 -10.97 -30.72 3.83
CA GLN A 39 -10.02 -29.72 4.31
C GLN A 39 -9.88 -28.54 3.35
N LYS A 40 -9.92 -28.79 2.03
CA LYS A 40 -9.91 -27.70 1.02
C LYS A 40 -11.15 -26.81 1.12
N ALA A 41 -12.33 -27.39 1.36
CA ALA A 41 -13.57 -26.63 1.51
C ALA A 41 -13.54 -25.73 2.76
N GLU A 42 -13.05 -26.25 3.89
CA GLU A 42 -12.89 -25.46 5.12
C GLU A 42 -11.85 -24.34 4.98
N GLN A 43 -10.75 -24.60 4.26
CA GLN A 43 -9.75 -23.57 3.95
C GLN A 43 -10.37 -22.42 3.12
N ARG A 44 -11.20 -22.73 2.12
CA ARG A 44 -11.90 -21.70 1.32
C ARG A 44 -12.82 -20.83 2.17
N LYS A 45 -13.53 -21.43 3.14
CA LYS A 45 -14.38 -20.68 4.09
C LYS A 45 -13.57 -19.74 4.97
N SER A 46 -12.41 -20.16 5.46
CA SER A 46 -11.57 -19.31 6.31
C SER A 46 -10.97 -18.13 5.54
N TYR A 47 -10.56 -18.33 4.28
CA TYR A 47 -10.13 -17.25 3.40
C TYR A 47 -11.23 -16.21 3.17
N PHE A 48 -12.46 -16.65 2.91
CA PHE A 48 -13.57 -15.72 2.65
C PHE A 48 -13.96 -14.91 3.89
N LYS A 49 -13.96 -15.56 5.07
CA LYS A 49 -14.33 -14.91 6.34
C LYS A 49 -13.27 -13.96 6.88
N GLY A 50 -11.99 -14.21 6.58
CA GLY A 50 -10.87 -13.32 6.93
C GLY A 50 -10.77 -12.10 6.02
N SER A 51 -11.04 -12.26 4.72
CA SER A 51 -10.83 -11.20 3.72
C SER A 51 -11.79 -10.02 3.88
N ALA A 52 -13.05 -10.26 4.25
CA ALA A 52 -14.05 -9.21 4.41
C ALA A 52 -13.70 -8.21 5.54
N LYS A 53 -13.18 -8.71 6.67
CA LYS A 53 -12.79 -7.85 7.80
C LYS A 53 -11.55 -7.02 7.49
N GLY A 54 -10.59 -7.58 6.76
CA GLY A 54 -9.39 -6.86 6.32
C GLY A 54 -9.74 -5.73 5.37
N CYS A 55 -10.59 -6.00 4.37
CA CYS A 55 -11.03 -4.99 3.42
C CYS A 55 -11.76 -3.83 4.11
N LEU A 56 -12.69 -4.14 5.03
CA LEU A 56 -13.43 -3.12 5.77
C LEU A 56 -12.51 -2.26 6.65
N LEU A 57 -11.54 -2.86 7.34
CA LEU A 57 -10.58 -2.13 8.16
C LEU A 57 -9.70 -1.19 7.33
N VAL A 58 -9.20 -1.65 6.18
CA VAL A 58 -8.41 -0.83 5.26
C VAL A 58 -9.23 0.34 4.72
N PHE A 59 -10.50 0.09 4.36
CA PHE A 59 -11.40 1.13 3.88
C PHE A 59 -11.67 2.21 4.95
N LEU A 60 -11.92 1.81 6.20
CA LEU A 60 -12.10 2.76 7.30
C LEU A 60 -10.85 3.59 7.58
N LEU A 61 -9.66 2.99 7.50
CA LEU A 61 -8.40 3.74 7.65
C LEU A 61 -8.20 4.77 6.53
N MET A 62 -8.55 4.43 5.29
CA MET A 62 -8.47 5.38 4.17
C MET A 62 -9.43 6.55 4.34
N ILE A 63 -10.67 6.30 4.75
CA ILE A 63 -11.65 7.36 5.05
C ILE A 63 -11.15 8.23 6.20
N ALA A 64 -10.69 7.62 7.29
CA ALA A 64 -10.19 8.37 8.45
C ALA A 64 -9.02 9.29 8.06
N MET A 65 -8.08 8.79 7.27
CA MET A 65 -6.94 9.58 6.79
C MET A 65 -7.40 10.74 5.91
N PHE A 66 -8.33 10.51 4.98
CA PHE A 66 -8.89 11.56 4.13
C PHE A 66 -9.58 12.66 4.95
N VAL A 67 -10.39 12.27 5.93
CA VAL A 67 -11.08 13.21 6.83
C VAL A 67 -10.06 14.04 7.61
N VAL A 68 -8.99 13.42 8.13
CA VAL A 68 -7.91 14.14 8.83
C VAL A 68 -7.23 15.16 7.91
N VAL A 69 -6.92 14.81 6.65
CA VAL A 69 -6.32 15.74 5.68
C VAL A 69 -7.25 16.91 5.37
N VAL A 70 -8.55 16.65 5.18
CA VAL A 70 -9.53 17.70 4.91
C VAL A 70 -9.68 18.65 6.11
N ILE A 71 -9.79 18.11 7.32
CA ILE A 71 -9.88 18.91 8.55
C ILE A 71 -8.61 19.73 8.74
N PHE A 72 -7.43 19.12 8.57
CA PHE A 72 -6.16 19.81 8.66
C PHE A 72 -6.07 20.93 7.63
N SER A 73 -6.43 20.66 6.36
CA SER A 73 -6.45 21.67 5.30
C SER A 73 -7.41 22.83 5.61
N PHE A 74 -8.59 22.53 6.17
CA PHE A 74 -9.56 23.55 6.58
C PHE A 74 -9.06 24.40 7.75
N ILE A 75 -8.46 23.78 8.76
CA ILE A 75 -7.86 24.47 9.90
C ILE A 75 -6.70 25.34 9.42
N PHE A 76 -5.82 24.82 8.55
CA PHE A 76 -4.70 25.57 7.99
C PHE A 76 -5.17 26.76 7.16
N ALA A 77 -6.18 26.58 6.31
CA ALA A 77 -6.80 27.69 5.59
C ALA A 77 -7.32 28.75 6.59
N LYS A 78 -8.03 28.33 7.65
CA LYS A 78 -8.58 29.26 8.65
C LYS A 78 -7.56 29.91 9.58
N LEU A 79 -6.41 29.28 9.83
CA LEU A 79 -5.38 29.79 10.74
C LEU A 79 -4.29 30.59 10.03
N ILE A 80 -4.02 30.31 8.76
CA ILE A 80 -2.91 30.94 7.99
C ILE A 80 -3.42 32.00 7.02
N THR A 81 -4.66 31.91 6.52
CA THR A 81 -5.29 33.04 5.84
C THR A 81 -6.06 33.86 6.89
N PRO A 82 -5.52 34.98 7.42
CA PRO A 82 -6.43 36.05 7.77
C PRO A 82 -7.22 36.33 6.50
N ALA A 83 -8.54 36.24 6.58
CA ALA A 83 -9.35 36.84 5.55
C ALA A 83 -8.95 38.32 5.54
N ASP A 84 -8.12 38.71 4.59
CA ASP A 84 -7.99 40.09 4.18
C ASP A 84 -9.11 40.28 3.14
N PRO A 85 -10.31 40.76 3.50
CA PRO A 85 -11.36 41.10 2.53
C PRO A 85 -11.00 42.36 1.71
N GLY A 86 -9.74 42.53 1.33
CA GLY A 86 -9.22 43.76 0.77
C GLY A 86 -7.87 43.57 0.08
N SER A 87 -7.83 42.79 -1.00
CA SER A 87 -6.88 43.08 -2.07
C SER A 87 -7.67 43.50 -3.31
N THR A 88 -8.01 44.78 -3.34
CA THR A 88 -8.13 45.52 -4.60
C THR A 88 -6.77 45.42 -5.28
N ALA A 89 -6.62 44.45 -6.18
CA ALA A 89 -5.64 44.56 -7.25
C ALA A 89 -6.15 45.63 -8.21
N ASP A 90 -5.97 46.88 -7.80
CA ASP A 90 -5.88 48.04 -8.68
C ASP A 90 -4.61 47.83 -9.52
N SER A 91 -4.76 47.11 -10.64
CA SER A 91 -3.78 47.16 -11.71
C SER A 91 -3.95 48.48 -12.43
N THR A 92 -3.37 49.50 -11.82
CA THR A 92 -2.83 50.68 -12.48
C THR A 92 -1.99 50.21 -13.68
N ASN A 93 -2.58 50.24 -14.88
CA ASN A 93 -1.83 50.13 -16.12
C ASN A 93 -2.20 51.32 -17.01
N GLN A 94 -1.38 52.36 -16.89
CA GLN A 94 -0.97 53.29 -17.94
C GLN A 94 -1.86 53.34 -19.19
N THR A 95 -2.74 54.35 -19.29
CA THR A 95 -3.05 54.98 -20.57
C THR A 95 -3.45 56.44 -20.31
N THR A 96 -2.52 57.21 -19.76
CA THR A 96 -2.62 58.68 -19.69
C THR A 96 -1.37 59.31 -20.29
N ILE A 97 -1.01 58.87 -21.50
CA ILE A 97 -0.06 59.58 -22.37
C ILE A 97 -0.56 59.41 -23.82
N SER A 98 -1.74 59.96 -24.08
CA SER A 98 -2.15 60.40 -25.42
C SER A 98 -2.79 61.79 -25.31
N ASP A 99 -2.14 62.67 -24.54
CA ASP A 99 -2.14 64.12 -24.78
C ASP A 99 -1.41 64.37 -26.12
N VAL A 100 -1.99 63.94 -27.25
CA VAL A 100 -1.57 64.32 -28.61
C VAL A 100 -2.79 64.24 -29.55
N LEU A 101 -3.78 65.12 -29.36
CA LEU A 101 -4.65 65.62 -30.43
C LEU A 101 -5.29 66.93 -29.90
N GLN A 102 -4.60 68.06 -30.03
CA GLN A 102 -4.81 69.00 -31.15
C GLN A 102 -6.21 69.61 -31.07
N THR A 103 -6.38 70.67 -30.28
CA THR A 103 -6.51 72.06 -30.78
C THR A 103 -7.53 72.18 -31.90
N ASP A 104 -8.72 72.70 -31.56
CA ASP A 104 -9.46 73.70 -32.32
C ASP A 104 -10.34 74.50 -31.34
#